data_AF-A0A1I1BLP5-F1
#
_entry.id   AF-A0A1I1BLP5-F1
#
_cell.length_a   1.000
_cell.length_b   1.000
_cell.length_c   1.000
_cell.angle_alpha   90.00
_cell.angle_beta   90.00
_cell.angle_gamma   90.00
#
_symmetry.space_group_name_H-M   'P 1'
#
loop_
_entity.id
_entity.type
_entity.pdbx_description
1 polymer ?
#
loop_
_entity_poly.entity_id
_entity_poly.type
_entity_poly.pdbx_seq_one_letter_code
_entity_poly.pdbx_strand_id
1 'polypeptide(L)'
;MYNWAELCSELKELEKRVDTKMNRIISVSANPFPYDRLKKGKEIMTLSMALRMFIDQDLEKDATVVLYMLQEKGVKLKSVR
;
A
#
# COMPACT_ATOMS: atom_id res chain seq x y z
N MET A 1 8.07 6.52 -18.09
CA MET A 1 7.07 7.38 -17.44
C MET A 1 5.95 6.47 -16.96
N TYR A 2 5.61 6.48 -15.67
CA TYR A 2 4.59 5.58 -15.14
C TYR A 2 3.20 6.02 -15.58
N ASN A 3 2.29 5.06 -15.76
CA ASN A 3 0.88 5.38 -15.93
C ASN A 3 0.27 5.69 -14.55
N TRP A 4 0.39 6.95 -14.13
CA TRP A 4 -0.03 7.39 -12.80
C TRP A 4 -1.52 7.18 -12.53
N ALA A 5 -2.38 7.30 -13.56
CA ALA A 5 -3.81 7.08 -13.43
C ALA A 5 -4.12 5.60 -13.12
N GLU A 6 -3.48 4.68 -13.82
CA GLU A 6 -3.61 3.24 -13.58
C GLU A 6 -3.03 2.85 -12.22
N LEU A 7 -1.88 3.43 -11.85
CA LEU A 7 -1.26 3.23 -10.55
C LEU A 7 -2.20 3.65 -9.41
N CYS A 8 -2.84 4.81 -9.51
CA CYS A 8 -3.81 5.27 -8.52
C CYS A 8 -5.02 4.32 -8.37
N SER A 9 -5.48 3.70 -9.46
CA SER A 9 -6.53 2.69 -9.40
C SER A 9 -6.07 1.45 -8.64
N GLU A 10 -4.87 0.92 -8.96
CA GLU A 10 -4.30 -0.23 -8.29
C GLU A 10 -4.04 0.01 -6.79
N LEU A 11 -3.60 1.21 -6.43
CA LEU A 11 -3.36 1.59 -5.04
C LEU A 11 -4.67 1.62 -4.23
N LYS A 12 -5.77 2.13 -4.81
CA LYS A 12 -7.09 2.08 -4.17
C LYS A 12 -7.55 0.62 -3.93
N GLU A 13 -7.31 -0.27 -4.89
CA GLU A 13 -7.62 -1.69 -4.70
C GLU A 13 -6.71 -2.37 -3.66
N LEU A 14 -5.43 -2.00 -3.63
CA LEU A 14 -4.49 -2.46 -2.61
C LEU A 14 -4.95 -2.07 -1.22
N GLU A 15 -5.31 -0.79 -1.01
CA GLU A 15 -5.80 -0.26 0.26
C GLU A 15 -7.01 -1.04 0.77
N LYS A 16 -8.02 -1.27 -0.07
CA LYS A 16 -9.20 -2.07 0.27
C LYS A 16 -8.84 -3.50 0.68
N ARG A 17 -7.90 -4.14 -0.05
CA ARG A 17 -7.46 -5.51 0.27
C ARG A 17 -6.66 -5.58 1.56
N VAL A 18 -5.82 -4.59 1.82
CA VAL A 18 -5.01 -4.51 3.05
C VAL A 18 -5.93 -4.28 4.25
N ASP A 19 -6.87 -3.35 4.17
CA ASP A 19 -7.87 -3.10 5.21
C ASP A 19 -8.69 -4.36 5.54
N THR A 20 -9.24 -5.02 4.51
CA THR A 20 -9.99 -6.29 4.69
C THR A 20 -9.13 -7.36 5.39
N LYS A 21 -7.85 -7.50 5.02
CA LYS A 21 -6.94 -8.46 5.64
C LYS A 21 -6.63 -8.10 7.09
N MET A 22 -6.40 -6.83 7.40
CA MET A 22 -6.15 -6.39 8.77
C MET A 22 -7.38 -6.61 9.66
N ASN A 23 -8.57 -6.26 9.19
CA ASN A 23 -9.82 -6.50 9.91
C ASN A 23 -10.08 -7.99 10.16
N ARG A 24 -9.72 -8.85 9.19
CA ARG A 24 -9.75 -10.31 9.37
C ARG A 24 -8.75 -10.79 10.42
N ILE A 25 -7.53 -10.24 10.44
CA ILE A 25 -6.53 -10.60 11.45
C ILE A 25 -6.98 -10.19 12.85
N ILE A 26 -7.62 -9.02 13.00
CA ILE A 26 -8.10 -8.52 14.29
C ILE A 26 -9.31 -9.34 14.78
N SER A 27 -10.24 -9.68 13.89
CA SER A 27 -11.45 -10.43 14.24
C SER A 27 -11.20 -11.90 14.57
N VAL A 28 -10.15 -12.50 13.99
CA VAL A 28 -9.69 -13.81 14.39
C VAL A 28 -8.80 -13.63 15.62
N SER A 29 -9.32 -13.90 16.83
CA SER A 29 -8.54 -13.91 18.08
C SER A 29 -7.45 -14.98 18.04
N ALA A 30 -6.39 -14.73 17.27
CA ALA A 30 -5.24 -15.60 17.13
C ALA A 30 -4.37 -15.50 18.39
N ASN A 31 -3.91 -16.65 18.90
CA ASN A 31 -2.95 -16.75 19.98
C ASN A 31 -1.71 -17.54 19.51
N PRO A 32 -0.51 -16.93 19.44
CA PRO A 32 -0.22 -15.54 19.77
C PRO A 32 -0.78 -14.54 18.74
N PHE A 33 -1.09 -13.33 19.19
CA PHE A 33 -1.64 -12.29 18.32
C PHE A 33 -0.57 -11.79 17.32
N PRO A 34 -0.86 -11.74 16.01
CA PRO A 34 0.16 -11.50 14.99
C PRO A 34 0.45 -10.01 14.76
N TYR A 35 1.03 -9.34 15.78
CA TYR A 35 1.35 -7.91 15.76
C TYR A 35 2.19 -7.48 14.55
N ASP A 36 3.20 -8.26 14.17
CA ASP A 36 4.08 -7.92 13.04
C ASP A 36 3.33 -7.85 11.71
N ARG A 37 2.33 -8.72 11.52
CA ARG A 37 1.51 -8.73 10.31
C ARG A 37 0.62 -7.50 10.24
N LEU A 38 0.07 -7.07 11.38
CA LEU A 38 -0.73 -5.85 11.45
C LEU A 38 0.11 -4.60 11.26
N LYS A 39 1.30 -4.54 11.88
CA LYS A 39 2.25 -3.45 11.69
C LYS A 39 2.62 -3.31 10.21
N LYS A 40 3.01 -4.42 9.56
CA LYS A 40 3.30 -4.43 8.12
C LYS A 40 2.10 -4.01 7.27
N GLY A 41 0.89 -4.46 7.62
CA GLY A 41 -0.33 -4.04 6.95
C GLY A 41 -0.56 -2.52 7.02
N LYS A 42 -0.39 -1.94 8.22
CA LYS A 42 -0.50 -0.48 8.42
C LYS A 42 0.56 0.29 7.63
N GLU A 43 1.81 -0.19 7.61
CA GLU A 43 2.88 0.44 6.83
C GLU A 43 2.55 0.46 5.33
N ILE A 44 2.08 -0.66 4.78
CA ILE A 44 1.65 -0.74 3.37
C ILE A 44 0.49 0.21 3.09
N MET A 45 -0.49 0.28 4.00
CA MET A 45 -1.64 1.17 3.88
C MET A 45 -1.18 2.64 3.83
N THR A 46 -0.35 3.05 4.78
CA THR A 46 0.18 4.42 4.86
C THR A 46 0.98 4.80 3.62
N LEU A 47 1.88 3.92 3.16
CA LEU A 47 2.69 4.17 1.96
C LEU A 47 1.81 4.26 0.69
N SER A 48 0.79 3.41 0.56
CA SER A 48 -0.14 3.47 -0.57
C SER A 48 -0.91 4.79 -0.60
N MET A 49 -1.42 5.24 0.54
CA MET A 49 -2.15 6.51 0.64
C MET A 49 -1.24 7.71 0.36
N ALA A 50 -0.02 7.71 0.90
CA ALA A 50 0.97 8.75 0.65
C ALA A 50 1.34 8.82 -0.83
N LEU A 51 1.55 7.67 -1.48
CA LEU A 51 1.84 7.60 -2.91
C LEU A 51 0.72 8.23 -3.75
N ARG A 52 -0.54 7.87 -3.48
CA ARG A 52 -1.68 8.50 -4.17
C ARG A 52 -1.72 10.00 -3.95
N MET A 53 -1.48 10.45 -2.72
CA MET A 53 -1.47 11.89 -2.41
C MET A 53 -0.37 12.64 -3.18
N PHE A 54 0.83 12.06 -3.31
CA PHE A 54 1.89 12.67 -4.11
C PHE A 54 1.57 12.67 -5.61
N ILE A 55 0.95 11.61 -6.12
CA ILE A 55 0.47 11.57 -7.51
C ILE A 55 -0.59 12.65 -7.76
N ASP A 56 -1.57 12.77 -6.87
CA ASP A 56 -2.67 13.75 -6.99
C ASP A 56 -2.17 15.22 -6.89
N GLN A 57 -0.97 15.43 -6.34
CA GLN A 57 -0.31 16.74 -6.22
C GLN A 57 0.76 16.99 -7.29
N ASP A 58 0.86 16.13 -8.31
CA ASP A 58 1.89 16.17 -9.35
C ASP A 58 3.34 16.15 -8.81
N LEU A 59 3.55 15.62 -7.60
CA LEU A 59 4.85 15.47 -6.95
C LEU A 59 5.51 14.14 -7.37
N GLU A 60 5.82 14.01 -8.65
CA GLU A 60 6.27 12.74 -9.26
C GLU A 60 7.55 12.18 -8.64
N LYS A 61 8.49 13.03 -8.22
CA LYS A 61 9.75 12.60 -7.60
C LYS A 61 9.49 11.93 -6.25
N ASP A 62 8.67 12.55 -5.42
CA ASP A 62 8.30 12.02 -4.10
C ASP A 62 7.42 10.77 -4.26
N ALA A 63 6.48 10.78 -5.22
CA ALA A 63 5.71 9.60 -5.60
C ALA A 63 6.64 8.44 -5.99
N THR A 64 7.67 8.68 -6.79
CA THR A 64 8.62 7.64 -7.19
C THR A 64 9.39 7.07 -5.99
N VAL A 65 9.82 7.91 -5.05
CA VAL A 65 10.48 7.46 -3.82
C VAL A 65 9.55 6.58 -2.99
N VAL A 66 8.30 7.00 -2.77
CA VAL A 66 7.32 6.22 -2.00
C VAL A 66 6.96 4.92 -2.71
N LEU A 67 6.90 4.93 -4.05
CA LEU A 67 6.68 3.72 -4.85
C LEU A 67 7.78 2.67 -4.60
N TYR A 68 9.06 3.07 -4.57
CA TYR A 68 10.15 2.16 -4.24
C TYR A 68 10.04 1.63 -2.81
N MET A 69 9.74 2.48 -1.83
CA MET A 69 9.52 2.05 -0.45
C MET A 69 8.37 1.03 -0.34
N LEU A 70 7.30 1.23 -1.11
CA LEU A 70 6.16 0.30 -1.16
C LEU A 70 6.57 -1.05 -1.77
N GLN A 71 7.39 -1.04 -2.82
CA GLN A 71 7.94 -2.25 -3.43
C GLN A 71 8.87 -3.02 -2.49
N GLU A 72 9.70 -2.33 -1.70
CA GLU A 72 10.55 -2.95 -0.67
C GLU A 72 9.76 -3.69 0.41
N LYS A 73 8.51 -3.27 0.67
CA LYS A 73 7.59 -4.00 1.57
C LYS A 73 7.02 -5.28 0.94
N GLY A 74 7.33 -5.56 -0.33
CA GLY A 74 6.92 -6.75 -1.07
C GLY A 74 5.62 -6.56 -1.86
N VAL A 75 5.17 -5.32 -2.05
CA VAL A 75 4.00 -5.02 -2.89
C VAL A 75 4.40 -5.08 -4.36
N LYS A 76 3.60 -5.77 -5.17
CA LYS A 76 3.79 -5.87 -6.62
C LYS A 76 2.60 -5.22 -7.31
N LEU A 77 2.85 -4.13 -8.03
CA LEU A 77 1.86 -3.40 -8.83
C LEU A 77 2.06 -3.76 -10.31
N LYS A 78 0.97 -3.90 -11.07
CA LYS A 78 1.00 -4.34 -12.47
C LYS A 78 1.53 -3.24 -13.38
N SER A 79 1.11 -2.01 -13.15
CA SER A 79 1.50 -0.79 -13.88
C SER A 79 2.97 -0.38 -13.72
N VAL A 80 3.71 -1.08 -12.86
CA VAL A 80 5.14 -0.83 -12.57
C VAL A 80 6.01 -2.04 -12.96
N ARG A 81 5.42 -3.05 -13.61
CA ARG A 81 6.14 -4.24 -14.10
C ARG A 81 6.60 -4.09 -15.55
#